data_AF-S7WFX0-F1
#
_entry.id   AF-S7WFX0-F1
#
_cell.length_a   1.000
_cell.length_b   1.000
_cell.length_c   1.000
_cell.angle_alpha   90.00
_cell.angle_beta   90.00
_cell.angle_gamma   90.00
#
_symmetry.space_group_name_H-M   'P 1'
#
loop_
_entity.id
_entity.type
_entity.pdbx_description
1 polymer ?
#
loop_
_entity_poly.entity_id
_entity_poly.type
_entity_poly.pdbx_seq_one_letter_code
_entity_poly.pdbx_strand_id
1 'polypeptide(L)'
;MKLHEKNVEELKTIDRDIFNLYLKNIKNFVSIIEKFKEENSIIWNNEEVVKLGYLYFFYGASEFTSERIIDMTINVSDVNKFNKYINILGIEYKGAFPTLGKYFRQLFQLVTYIDGKSELDYFEKEQYIKSLRVRLNIEEQYLLFLNSLVSNGLDWEIRKKHKNQKLITKYNLLKNIPKEYPQINGVDFQTIYPNIQYEYLGDDKSDERKKLENLYT
;
A
#
# COMPACT_ATOMS: atom_id res chain seq x y z
N MET A 1 7.72 21.02 -7.21
CA MET A 1 8.98 20.25 -7.41
C MET A 1 9.79 20.13 -6.11
N LYS A 2 10.14 21.25 -5.46
CA LYS A 2 10.90 21.28 -4.18
C LYS A 2 10.33 20.48 -3.01
N LEU A 3 9.00 20.32 -2.87
CA LEU A 3 8.41 19.63 -1.72
C LEU A 3 8.53 18.09 -1.80
N HIS A 4 8.32 17.52 -2.99
CA HIS A 4 8.52 16.08 -3.20
C HIS A 4 9.99 15.72 -3.07
N GLU A 5 10.87 16.50 -3.72
CA GLU A 5 12.32 16.33 -3.59
C GLU A 5 12.74 16.46 -2.13
N LYS A 6 12.30 17.50 -1.41
CA LYS A 6 12.59 17.66 0.02
C LYS A 6 12.04 16.53 0.89
N ASN A 7 10.83 16.02 0.64
CA ASN A 7 10.28 14.89 1.40
C ASN A 7 11.06 13.60 1.12
N VAL A 8 11.38 13.35 -0.15
CA VAL A 8 12.18 12.19 -0.56
C VAL A 8 13.61 12.34 -0.07
N GLU A 9 14.16 13.54 0.00
CA GLU A 9 15.50 13.86 0.49
C GLU A 9 15.55 13.82 2.03
N GLU A 10 14.50 14.24 2.75
CA GLU A 10 14.30 13.98 4.19
C GLU A 10 14.22 12.47 4.48
N LEU A 11 13.64 11.67 3.58
CA LEU A 11 13.64 10.21 3.69
C LEU A 11 14.99 9.59 3.27
N LYS A 12 15.66 10.13 2.25
CA LYS A 12 16.92 9.63 1.67
C LYS A 12 18.18 10.07 2.42
N THR A 13 18.12 11.12 3.22
CA THR A 13 19.21 11.58 4.09
C THR A 13 19.57 10.53 5.16
N ILE A 14 18.73 9.50 5.32
CA ILE A 14 18.95 8.37 6.21
C ILE A 14 19.47 7.14 5.44
N ASP A 15 19.00 6.89 4.20
CA ASP A 15 19.59 5.91 3.26
C ASP A 15 19.01 6.11 1.84
N ARG A 16 19.80 5.92 0.78
CA ARG A 16 19.32 6.02 -0.63
C ARG A 16 18.23 4.99 -0.97
N ASP A 17 18.07 3.97 -0.13
CA ASP A 17 17.27 2.77 -0.35
C ASP A 17 16.11 2.58 0.65
N ILE A 18 15.63 3.66 1.26
CA ILE A 18 14.68 3.59 2.38
C ILE A 18 13.39 2.81 2.09
N PHE A 19 12.87 2.85 0.86
CA PHE A 19 11.67 2.09 0.49
C PHE A 19 11.94 0.58 0.39
N ASN A 20 13.10 0.17 -0.10
CA ASN A 20 13.51 -1.24 -0.03
C ASN A 20 13.74 -1.68 1.41
N LEU A 21 14.31 -0.82 2.26
CA LEU A 21 14.43 -1.10 3.69
C LEU A 21 13.05 -1.31 4.34
N TYR A 22 12.07 -0.48 3.99
CA TYR A 22 10.69 -0.66 4.45
C TYR A 22 10.09 -1.99 3.97
N LEU A 23 10.26 -2.34 2.69
CA LEU A 23 9.79 -3.62 2.16
C LEU A 23 10.49 -4.81 2.83
N LYS A 24 11.79 -4.70 3.12
CA LYS A 24 12.54 -5.71 3.87
C LYS A 24 12.00 -5.87 5.29
N ASN A 25 11.70 -4.78 5.99
CA ASN A 25 11.11 -4.83 7.32
C ASN A 25 9.71 -5.46 7.30
N ILE A 26 8.88 -5.14 6.31
CA ILE A 26 7.57 -5.77 6.14
C ILE A 26 7.73 -7.28 5.92
N LYS A 27 8.66 -7.70 5.05
CA LYS A 27 8.97 -9.13 4.83
C LYS A 27 9.41 -9.83 6.12
N ASN A 28 10.26 -9.18 6.93
CA ASN A 28 10.68 -9.73 8.21
C ASN A 28 9.49 -9.95 9.16
N PHE A 29 8.60 -8.96 9.29
CA PHE A 29 7.39 -9.12 10.11
C PHE A 29 6.47 -10.22 9.58
N VAL A 30 6.28 -10.31 8.26
CA VAL A 30 5.54 -11.42 7.62
C VAL A 30 6.15 -12.77 7.99
N SER A 31 7.47 -12.94 7.91
CA SER A 31 8.13 -14.19 8.29
C SER A 31 7.96 -14.52 9.78
N ILE A 32 8.02 -13.52 10.66
CA ILE A 32 7.81 -13.71 12.10
C ILE A 32 6.36 -14.13 12.39
N ILE A 33 5.39 -13.54 11.67
CA ILE A 33 3.97 -13.88 11.79
C ILE A 33 3.70 -15.29 11.28
N GLU A 34 4.26 -15.70 10.13
CA GLU A 34 4.11 -17.08 9.62
C GLU A 34 4.65 -18.09 10.64
N LYS A 35 5.84 -17.83 11.22
CA LYS A 35 6.40 -18.70 12.27
C LYS A 35 5.46 -18.80 13.49
N PHE A 36 4.95 -17.67 13.97
CA PHE A 36 4.01 -17.66 15.10
C PHE A 36 2.71 -18.41 14.77
N LYS A 37 2.18 -18.21 13.56
CA LYS A 37 0.97 -18.86 13.05
C LYS A 37 1.14 -20.38 13.03
N GLU A 38 2.27 -20.88 12.53
CA GLU A 38 2.62 -22.31 12.53
C GLU A 38 2.70 -22.88 13.96
N GLU A 39 3.46 -22.23 14.84
CA GLU A 39 3.67 -22.67 16.24
C GLU A 39 2.37 -22.72 17.06
N ASN A 40 1.40 -21.87 16.72
CA ASN A 40 0.15 -21.72 17.47
C ASN A 40 -1.07 -22.29 16.74
N SER A 41 -0.88 -22.97 15.60
CA SER A 41 -1.97 -23.53 14.77
C SER A 41 -3.06 -22.51 14.42
N ILE A 42 -2.66 -21.26 14.15
CA ILE A 42 -3.58 -20.17 13.80
C ILE A 42 -3.89 -20.24 12.30
N ILE A 43 -5.16 -20.01 11.94
CA ILE A 43 -5.60 -20.05 10.55
C ILE A 43 -5.80 -18.61 10.06
N TRP A 44 -4.70 -17.99 9.62
CA TRP A 44 -4.72 -16.74 8.86
C TRP A 44 -4.31 -17.03 7.42
N ASN A 45 -5.05 -16.45 6.47
CA ASN A 45 -4.68 -16.52 5.06
C ASN A 45 -3.48 -15.60 4.75
N ASN A 46 -2.88 -15.77 3.58
CA ASN A 46 -1.66 -15.04 3.24
C ASN A 46 -1.86 -13.52 3.20
N GLU A 47 -3.03 -13.04 2.77
CA GLU A 47 -3.38 -11.62 2.74
C GLU A 47 -3.49 -11.05 4.16
N GLU A 48 -4.12 -11.77 5.08
CA GLU A 48 -4.19 -11.42 6.49
C GLU A 48 -2.79 -11.29 7.13
N VAL A 49 -1.90 -12.24 6.82
CA VAL A 49 -0.51 -12.20 7.30
C VAL A 49 0.25 -10.99 6.73
N VAL A 50 0.09 -10.69 5.43
CA VAL A 50 0.73 -9.52 4.81
C VAL A 50 0.18 -8.21 5.38
N LYS A 51 -1.14 -8.11 5.57
CA LYS A 51 -1.79 -6.96 6.20
C LYS A 51 -1.27 -6.74 7.62
N LEU A 52 -1.18 -7.79 8.43
CA LEU A 52 -0.57 -7.71 9.76
C LEU A 52 0.90 -7.30 9.67
N GLY A 53 1.70 -7.94 8.81
CA GLY A 53 3.11 -7.62 8.66
C GLY A 53 3.34 -6.15 8.31
N TYR A 54 2.53 -5.60 7.40
CA TYR A 54 2.52 -4.17 7.10
C TYR A 54 2.13 -3.33 8.32
N LEU A 55 1.08 -3.71 9.05
CA LEU A 55 0.58 -2.95 10.21
C LEU A 55 1.59 -2.91 11.37
N TYR A 56 2.27 -4.02 11.69
CA TYR A 56 3.34 -4.07 12.68
C TYR A 56 4.56 -3.25 12.26
N PHE A 57 4.92 -3.28 10.98
CA PHE A 57 5.92 -2.37 10.42
C PHE A 57 5.45 -0.90 10.51
N PHE A 58 4.21 -0.61 10.19
CA PHE A 58 3.75 0.76 10.05
C PHE A 58 3.60 1.44 11.41
N TYR A 59 2.88 0.81 12.35
CA TYR A 59 2.65 1.38 13.68
C TYR A 59 3.76 1.07 14.69
N GLY A 60 4.65 0.12 14.38
CA GLY A 60 5.71 -0.31 15.29
C GLY A 60 5.25 -1.45 16.18
N ALA A 61 6.05 -2.50 16.26
CA ALA A 61 5.72 -3.71 17.00
C ALA A 61 5.58 -3.46 18.52
N SER A 62 6.35 -2.51 19.05
CA SER A 62 6.34 -2.16 20.48
C SER A 62 5.10 -1.35 20.88
N GLU A 63 4.45 -0.69 19.94
CA GLU A 63 3.29 0.20 20.16
C GLU A 63 2.01 -0.38 19.54
N PHE A 64 2.07 -1.61 19.01
CA PHE A 64 0.97 -2.20 18.26
C PHE A 64 -0.19 -2.60 19.17
N THR A 65 -1.36 -2.00 18.94
CA THR A 65 -2.60 -2.37 19.63
C THR A 65 -3.56 -3.09 18.69
N SER A 66 -4.38 -3.98 19.24
CA SER A 66 -5.38 -4.72 18.46
C SER A 66 -6.43 -3.82 17.80
N GLU A 67 -6.60 -2.58 18.25
CA GLU A 67 -7.45 -1.57 17.61
C GLU A 67 -6.97 -1.19 16.20
N ARG A 68 -5.74 -1.56 15.80
CA ARG A 68 -5.20 -1.27 14.47
C ARG A 68 -5.64 -2.24 13.38
N ILE A 69 -6.33 -3.34 13.72
CA ILE A 69 -6.83 -4.34 12.76
C ILE A 69 -8.27 -4.06 12.29
N ILE A 70 -8.72 -2.80 12.33
CA ILE A 70 -10.04 -2.39 11.85
C ILE A 70 -10.25 -2.85 10.39
N ASP A 71 -11.45 -3.33 10.10
CA ASP A 71 -11.86 -3.90 8.81
C ASP A 71 -11.10 -5.19 8.42
N MET A 72 -10.51 -5.90 9.39
CA MET A 72 -9.92 -7.23 9.21
C MET A 72 -10.73 -8.32 9.89
N THR A 73 -10.66 -9.54 9.36
CA THR A 73 -11.32 -10.75 9.89
C THR A 73 -10.52 -11.45 11.00
N ILE A 74 -9.44 -10.83 11.47
CA ILE A 74 -8.50 -11.41 12.42
C ILE A 74 -9.01 -11.27 13.86
N ASN A 75 -8.89 -12.36 14.64
CA ASN A 75 -9.27 -12.36 16.04
C ASN A 75 -8.30 -11.54 16.91
N VAL A 76 -8.85 -10.60 17.68
CA VAL A 76 -8.13 -9.78 18.66
C VAL A 76 -7.35 -10.62 19.67
N SER A 77 -7.87 -11.77 20.11
CA SER A 77 -7.16 -12.63 21.07
C SER A 77 -5.87 -13.18 20.50
N ASP A 78 -5.84 -13.49 19.21
CA ASP A 78 -4.66 -14.05 18.56
C ASP A 78 -3.60 -12.97 18.30
N VAL A 79 -4.03 -11.75 17.97
CA VAL A 79 -3.15 -10.57 17.93
C VAL A 79 -2.54 -10.29 19.31
N ASN A 80 -3.33 -10.39 20.38
CA ASN A 80 -2.81 -10.21 21.74
C ASN A 80 -1.79 -11.30 22.13
N LYS A 81 -1.98 -12.54 21.70
CA LYS A 81 -0.96 -13.59 21.85
C LYS A 81 0.30 -13.25 21.05
N PHE A 82 0.15 -12.77 19.81
CA PHE A 82 1.27 -12.37 18.97
C PHE A 82 2.05 -11.19 19.57
N ASN A 83 1.38 -10.19 20.14
CA ASN A 83 2.03 -9.10 20.87
C ASN A 83 2.89 -9.61 22.03
N LYS A 84 2.41 -10.60 22.79
CA LYS A 84 3.21 -11.25 23.85
C LYS A 84 4.42 -11.98 23.27
N TYR A 85 4.24 -12.67 22.15
CA TYR A 85 5.33 -13.36 21.45
C TYR A 85 6.41 -12.39 20.96
N ILE A 86 6.04 -11.26 20.35
CA ILE A 86 6.94 -10.18 19.96
C ILE A 86 7.74 -9.64 21.16
N ASN A 87 7.08 -9.43 22.31
CA ASN A 87 7.74 -8.98 23.53
C ASN A 87 8.76 -10.00 24.07
N ILE A 88 8.43 -11.30 24.02
CA ILE A 88 9.35 -12.39 24.43
C ILE A 88 10.58 -12.42 23.52
N LEU A 89 10.41 -12.17 22.22
CA LEU A 89 11.53 -12.06 21.28
C LEU A 89 12.38 -10.80 21.46
N GLY A 90 11.96 -9.85 22.31
CA GLY A 90 12.68 -8.60 22.54
C GLY A 90 12.71 -7.67 21.32
N ILE A 91 11.71 -7.77 20.44
CA ILE A 91 11.66 -6.95 19.22
C ILE A 91 11.17 -5.55 19.58
N GLU A 92 12.09 -4.60 19.61
CA GLU A 92 11.80 -3.18 19.76
C GLU A 92 11.82 -2.48 18.39
N TYR A 93 10.64 -2.12 17.89
CA TYR A 93 10.48 -1.36 16.65
C TYR A 93 9.43 -0.27 16.82
N LYS A 94 9.81 0.99 16.53
CA LYS A 94 8.96 2.19 16.72
C LYS A 94 8.02 2.48 15.55
N GLY A 95 8.15 1.75 14.45
CA GLY A 95 7.29 1.89 13.28
C GLY A 95 7.69 3.03 12.34
N ALA A 96 7.15 2.97 11.12
CA ALA A 96 7.35 3.98 10.07
C ALA A 96 6.20 5.00 9.97
N PHE A 97 5.18 4.93 10.83
CA PHE A 97 3.99 5.78 10.77
C PHE A 97 4.27 7.30 10.71
N PRO A 98 5.18 7.86 11.53
CA PRO A 98 5.43 9.31 11.53
C PRO A 98 5.92 9.82 10.17
N THR A 99 6.74 9.03 9.47
CA THR A 99 7.36 9.40 8.18
C THR A 99 6.52 8.90 7.00
N LEU A 100 6.33 7.59 6.86
CA LEU A 100 5.62 6.97 5.75
C LEU A 100 4.13 7.33 5.75
N GLY A 101 3.52 7.47 6.93
CA GLY A 101 2.14 7.91 7.04
C GLY A 101 1.94 9.34 6.57
N LYS A 102 2.87 10.25 6.86
CA LYS A 102 2.84 11.63 6.34
C LYS A 102 2.99 11.62 4.81
N TYR A 103 3.91 10.81 4.30
CA TYR A 103 4.15 10.66 2.86
C TYR A 103 2.89 10.22 2.10
N PHE A 104 2.26 9.10 2.50
CA PHE A 104 1.05 8.63 1.80
C PHE A 104 -0.15 9.55 1.98
N ARG A 105 -0.29 10.21 3.14
CA ARG A 105 -1.32 11.25 3.34
C ARG A 105 -1.13 12.41 2.38
N GLN A 106 0.10 12.89 2.17
CA GLN A 106 0.38 13.96 1.21
C GLN A 106 0.10 13.51 -0.23
N LEU A 107 0.51 12.30 -0.60
CA LEU A 107 0.22 11.74 -1.93
C LEU A 107 -1.30 11.63 -2.16
N PHE A 108 -2.05 11.10 -1.18
CA PHE A 108 -3.51 10.99 -1.25
C PHE A 108 -4.19 12.36 -1.38
N GLN A 109 -3.74 13.36 -0.60
CA GLN A 109 -4.26 14.72 -0.68
C GLN A 109 -4.00 15.36 -2.04
N LEU A 110 -2.83 15.16 -2.64
CA LEU A 110 -2.54 15.68 -3.98
C LEU A 110 -3.42 15.03 -5.04
N VAL A 111 -3.57 13.70 -5.02
CA VAL A 111 -4.41 12.98 -5.99
C VAL A 111 -5.88 13.38 -5.85
N THR A 112 -6.42 13.40 -4.64
CA THR A 112 -7.82 13.78 -4.39
C THR A 112 -8.09 15.26 -4.70
N TYR A 113 -7.12 16.15 -4.44
CA TYR A 113 -7.24 17.55 -4.81
C TYR A 113 -7.36 17.74 -6.33
N ILE A 114 -6.59 16.99 -7.13
CA ILE A 114 -6.67 17.02 -8.59
C ILE A 114 -7.97 16.36 -9.08
N ASP A 115 -8.31 15.18 -8.56
CA ASP A 115 -9.53 14.42 -8.90
C ASP A 115 -10.81 15.27 -8.69
N GLY A 116 -10.83 16.06 -7.60
CA GLY A 116 -11.94 16.93 -7.24
C GLY A 116 -12.07 18.24 -8.01
N LYS A 117 -11.17 18.55 -8.97
CA LYS A 117 -11.30 19.74 -9.81
C LYS A 117 -12.37 19.55 -10.87
N SER A 118 -13.44 20.33 -10.79
CA SER A 118 -14.55 20.30 -11.76
C SER A 118 -14.18 20.95 -13.10
N GLU A 119 -13.16 21.81 -13.10
CA GLU A 119 -12.67 22.52 -14.28
C GLU A 119 -11.79 21.65 -15.18
N LEU A 120 -11.34 20.49 -14.69
CA LEU A 120 -10.52 19.55 -15.44
C LEU A 120 -11.37 18.37 -15.87
N ASP A 121 -11.20 17.93 -17.11
CA ASP A 121 -11.74 16.65 -17.55
C ASP A 121 -10.90 15.47 -17.04
N TYR A 122 -11.40 14.24 -17.23
CA TYR A 122 -10.69 13.03 -16.81
C TYR A 122 -9.29 12.92 -17.43
N PHE A 123 -9.12 13.29 -18.69
CA PHE A 123 -7.84 13.17 -19.39
C PHE A 123 -6.81 14.16 -18.81
N GLU A 124 -7.21 15.40 -18.56
CA GLU A 124 -6.38 16.42 -17.90
C GLU A 124 -5.98 15.99 -16.50
N LYS A 125 -6.93 15.48 -15.70
CA LYS A 125 -6.65 14.91 -14.37
C LYS A 125 -5.65 13.76 -14.44
N GLU A 126 -5.83 12.87 -15.41
CA GLU A 126 -4.94 11.73 -15.64
C GLU A 126 -3.52 12.20 -15.98
N GLN A 127 -3.34 13.22 -16.81
CA GLN A 127 -2.00 13.77 -17.11
C GLN A 127 -1.31 14.37 -15.88
N TYR A 128 -2.04 15.10 -15.04
CA TYR A 128 -1.47 15.66 -13.81
C TYR A 128 -1.08 14.57 -12.81
N ILE A 129 -1.95 13.58 -12.59
CA ILE A 129 -1.68 12.49 -11.66
C ILE A 129 -0.61 11.55 -12.22
N LYS A 130 -0.56 11.33 -13.53
CA LYS A 130 0.54 10.63 -14.20
C LYS A 130 1.88 11.32 -13.94
N SER A 131 1.92 12.65 -13.97
CA SER A 131 3.13 13.42 -13.63
C SER A 131 3.57 13.24 -12.17
N LEU A 132 2.63 12.97 -11.25
CA LEU A 132 2.96 12.55 -9.89
C LEU A 132 3.48 11.11 -9.87
N ARG A 133 2.79 10.18 -10.54
CA ARG A 133 3.16 8.75 -10.60
C ARG A 133 4.57 8.53 -11.14
N VAL A 134 5.00 9.27 -12.16
CA VAL A 134 6.35 9.19 -12.74
C VAL A 134 7.46 9.42 -11.71
N ARG A 135 7.15 10.08 -10.58
CA ARG A 135 8.11 10.30 -9.50
C ARG A 135 8.21 9.12 -8.52
N LEU A 136 7.24 8.21 -8.53
CA LEU A 136 7.20 7.03 -7.67
C LEU A 136 8.05 5.92 -8.30
N ASN A 137 9.07 5.47 -7.58
CA ASN A 137 9.78 4.25 -7.96
C ASN A 137 8.91 3.00 -7.75
N ILE A 138 9.41 1.83 -8.18
CA ILE A 138 8.64 0.58 -8.14
C ILE A 138 8.33 0.18 -6.69
N GLU A 139 9.28 0.34 -5.79
CA GLU A 139 9.12 0.04 -4.35
C GLU A 139 8.07 0.94 -3.70
N GLU A 140 8.02 2.22 -4.06
CA GLU A 140 7.01 3.18 -3.62
C GLU A 140 5.62 2.78 -4.09
N GLN A 141 5.49 2.37 -5.35
CA GLN A 141 4.22 1.85 -5.88
C GLN A 141 3.82 0.56 -5.16
N TYR A 142 4.76 -0.35 -4.90
CA TYR A 142 4.46 -1.58 -4.17
C TYR A 142 4.12 -1.33 -2.69
N LEU A 143 4.75 -0.35 -2.04
CA LEU A 143 4.35 0.11 -0.70
C LEU A 143 2.97 0.76 -0.70
N LEU A 144 2.61 1.52 -1.74
CA LEU A 144 1.26 2.07 -1.91
C LEU A 144 0.24 0.95 -2.05
N PHE A 145 0.57 -0.10 -2.82
CA PHE A 145 -0.22 -1.32 -2.88
C PHE A 145 -0.45 -1.91 -1.49
N LEU A 146 0.60 -2.15 -0.70
CA LEU A 146 0.46 -2.71 0.65
C LEU A 146 -0.35 -1.79 1.58
N ASN A 147 -0.11 -0.47 1.52
CA ASN A 147 -0.87 0.52 2.29
C ASN A 147 -2.37 0.44 1.95
N SER A 148 -2.70 0.30 0.67
CA SER A 148 -4.09 0.29 0.19
C SER A 148 -4.92 -0.87 0.72
N LEU A 149 -4.28 -1.90 1.30
CA LEU A 149 -4.94 -3.07 1.86
C LEU A 149 -5.39 -2.89 3.32
N VAL A 150 -4.99 -1.81 4.01
CA VAL A 150 -5.22 -1.68 5.47
C VAL A 150 -5.63 -0.28 5.92
N SER A 151 -6.39 -0.22 7.02
CA SER A 151 -6.69 1.03 7.76
C SER A 151 -7.15 2.18 6.84
N ASN A 152 -6.52 3.36 6.96
CA ASN A 152 -6.82 4.54 6.16
C ASN A 152 -6.41 4.39 4.68
N GLY A 153 -5.55 3.43 4.34
CA GLY A 153 -5.18 3.17 2.96
C GLY A 153 -6.33 2.55 2.15
N LEU A 154 -7.31 1.93 2.82
CA LEU A 154 -8.53 1.42 2.17
C LEU A 154 -9.32 2.51 1.44
N ASP A 155 -9.13 3.79 1.81
CA ASP A 155 -9.80 4.94 1.17
C ASP A 155 -9.27 5.23 -0.23
N TRP A 156 -8.11 4.68 -0.62
CA TRP A 156 -7.63 4.76 -2.00
C TRP A 156 -8.58 4.09 -2.99
N GLU A 157 -9.17 2.95 -2.60
CA GLU A 157 -9.99 2.15 -3.53
C GLU A 157 -10.97 1.19 -2.84
N ILE A 158 -10.51 0.38 -1.88
CA ILE A 158 -11.27 -0.77 -1.35
C ILE A 158 -12.60 -0.36 -0.71
N ARG A 159 -12.64 0.73 0.07
CA ARG A 159 -13.87 1.25 0.69
C ARG A 159 -14.81 1.95 -0.31
N LYS A 160 -14.39 2.16 -1.56
CA LYS A 160 -15.15 2.94 -2.53
C LYS A 160 -16.10 2.05 -3.32
N LYS A 161 -17.39 2.35 -3.22
CA LYS A 161 -18.45 1.66 -3.97
C LYS A 161 -18.45 2.07 -5.44
N HIS A 162 -18.27 3.35 -5.73
CA HIS A 162 -18.31 3.88 -7.10
C HIS A 162 -16.97 3.70 -7.80
N LYS A 163 -16.99 3.10 -8.99
CA LYS A 163 -15.80 2.88 -9.85
C LYS A 163 -15.01 4.17 -10.08
N ASN A 164 -15.67 5.32 -10.20
CA ASN A 164 -15.02 6.63 -10.40
C ASN A 164 -14.26 7.16 -9.17
N GLN A 165 -14.50 6.61 -7.98
CA GLN A 165 -13.80 7.00 -6.75
C GLN A 165 -12.60 6.09 -6.43
N LYS A 166 -12.38 5.04 -7.24
CA LYS A 166 -11.31 4.06 -7.07
C LYS A 166 -10.01 4.60 -7.68
N LEU A 167 -9.29 5.43 -6.91
CA LEU A 167 -8.21 6.29 -7.40
C LEU A 167 -7.00 5.50 -7.94
N ILE A 168 -6.66 4.38 -7.30
CA ILE A 168 -5.53 3.53 -7.72
C ILE A 168 -5.78 2.99 -9.14
N THR A 169 -6.92 2.36 -9.37
CA THR A 169 -7.32 1.85 -10.67
C THR A 169 -7.57 2.98 -11.65
N LYS A 170 -8.36 4.00 -11.28
CA LYS A 170 -8.73 5.14 -12.15
C LYS A 170 -7.50 5.75 -12.82
N TYR A 171 -6.47 6.05 -12.04
CA TYR A 171 -5.26 6.73 -12.50
C TYR A 171 -4.04 5.82 -12.72
N ASN A 172 -4.24 4.49 -12.70
CA ASN A 172 -3.17 3.49 -12.86
C ASN A 172 -1.96 3.78 -11.95
N LEU A 173 -2.17 4.00 -10.65
CA LEU A 173 -1.09 4.42 -9.73
C LEU A 173 0.01 3.37 -9.54
N LEU A 174 -0.29 2.10 -9.83
CA LEU A 174 0.64 0.96 -9.72
C LEU A 174 1.21 0.53 -11.08
N LYS A 175 1.04 1.35 -12.12
CA LYS A 175 1.32 0.99 -13.52
C LYS A 175 2.73 0.43 -13.76
N ASN A 176 3.73 0.93 -13.04
CA ASN A 176 5.13 0.64 -13.34
C ASN A 176 5.65 -0.60 -12.61
N ILE A 177 4.84 -1.26 -11.77
CA ILE A 177 5.25 -2.51 -11.12
C ILE A 177 5.40 -3.60 -12.19
N PRO A 178 6.60 -4.19 -12.38
CA PRO A 178 6.82 -5.25 -13.36
C PRO A 178 6.02 -6.51 -13.05
N LYS A 179 5.70 -7.30 -14.08
CA LYS A 179 4.92 -8.54 -13.94
C LYS A 179 5.59 -9.53 -12.96
N GLU A 180 6.91 -9.61 -13.00
CA GLU A 180 7.72 -10.52 -12.19
C GLU A 180 8.14 -9.92 -10.83
N TYR A 181 7.57 -8.78 -10.43
CA TYR A 181 7.95 -8.14 -9.17
C TYR A 181 7.67 -9.07 -7.96
N PRO A 182 8.63 -9.29 -7.05
CA PRO A 182 8.49 -10.25 -5.97
C PRO A 182 7.32 -9.93 -5.03
N GLN A 183 6.32 -10.82 -5.01
CA GLN A 183 5.18 -10.72 -4.12
C GLN A 183 5.55 -11.12 -2.68
N ILE A 184 5.04 -10.40 -1.69
CA ILE A 184 5.17 -10.78 -0.28
C ILE A 184 4.08 -11.82 0.02
N ASN A 185 4.50 -12.98 0.51
CA ASN A 185 3.61 -14.10 0.89
C ASN A 185 2.64 -14.56 -0.22
N GLY A 186 2.99 -14.36 -1.50
CA GLY A 186 2.11 -14.70 -2.63
C GLY A 186 0.87 -13.82 -2.78
N VAL A 187 0.80 -12.67 -2.09
CA VAL A 187 -0.29 -11.71 -2.25
C VAL A 187 -0.02 -10.89 -3.51
N ASP A 188 -0.82 -11.17 -4.53
CA ASP A 188 -0.62 -10.65 -5.87
C ASP A 188 -1.39 -9.34 -6.13
N PHE A 189 -0.64 -8.30 -6.47
CA PHE A 189 -1.18 -7.00 -6.83
C PHE A 189 -1.99 -7.04 -8.13
N GLN A 190 -1.70 -7.95 -9.06
CA GLN A 190 -2.45 -8.09 -10.32
C GLN A 190 -3.83 -8.69 -10.08
N THR A 191 -3.92 -9.64 -9.15
CA THR A 191 -5.20 -10.23 -8.71
C THR A 191 -6.07 -9.21 -7.97
N ILE A 192 -5.47 -8.37 -7.12
CA ILE A 192 -6.21 -7.36 -6.33
C ILE A 192 -6.60 -6.14 -7.19
N TYR A 193 -5.73 -5.73 -8.12
CA TYR A 193 -5.93 -4.60 -9.02
C TYR A 193 -5.88 -5.03 -10.50
N PRO A 194 -6.85 -5.82 -10.98
CA PRO A 194 -6.83 -6.43 -12.31
C PRO A 194 -7.11 -5.43 -13.45
N ASN A 195 -7.65 -4.26 -13.12
CA ASN A 195 -8.08 -3.24 -14.10
C ASN A 195 -7.07 -2.10 -14.28
N ILE A 196 -5.86 -2.26 -13.73
CA ILE A 196 -4.75 -1.35 -14.00
C ILE A 196 -4.13 -1.71 -15.36
N GLN A 197 -3.90 -0.71 -16.20
CA GLN A 197 -3.11 -0.87 -17.43
C GLN A 197 -1.62 -0.83 -17.09
N TYR A 198 -1.08 -1.94 -16.59
CA TYR A 198 0.35 -2.09 -16.30
C TYR A 198 1.20 -1.92 -17.57
N GLU A 199 2.44 -1.46 -17.40
CA GLU A 199 3.33 -1.13 -18.52
C GLU A 199 3.65 -2.34 -19.40
N TYR A 200 3.83 -3.53 -18.81
CA TYR A 200 4.12 -4.77 -19.53
C TYR A 200 2.94 -5.31 -20.36
N LEU A 201 1.73 -4.76 -20.21
CA LEU A 201 0.57 -5.10 -21.04
C LEU A 201 0.57 -4.34 -22.37
N GLY A 202 1.49 -3.38 -22.56
CA GLY A 202 1.54 -2.53 -23.74
C GLY A 202 0.35 -1.57 -23.83
N ASP A 203 0.01 -1.18 -25.06
CA ASP A 203 -1.05 -0.22 -25.34
C ASP A 203 -2.45 -0.86 -25.43
N ASP A 204 -2.51 -2.20 -25.48
CA ASP A 204 -3.76 -2.94 -25.56
C ASP A 204 -4.50 -2.93 -24.22
N LYS A 205 -5.53 -2.09 -24.14
CA LYS A 205 -6.43 -2.03 -22.98
C LYS A 205 -7.44 -3.17 -23.02
N SER A 206 -7.67 -3.80 -21.87
CA SER A 206 -8.78 -4.74 -21.69
C SER A 206 -10.13 -4.07 -21.93
N ASP A 207 -11.14 -4.84 -22.33
CA ASP A 207 -12.48 -4.30 -22.57
C ASP A 207 -13.10 -3.71 -21.29
N GLU A 208 -12.83 -4.31 -20.13
CA GLU A 208 -13.26 -3.75 -18.85
C GLU A 208 -12.56 -2.42 -18.55
N ARG A 209 -11.27 -2.29 -18.89
CA ARG A 209 -10.55 -1.01 -18.75
C ARG A 209 -11.15 0.08 -19.64
N LYS A 210 -11.45 -0.24 -20.91
CA LYS A 210 -12.09 0.71 -21.84
C LYS A 210 -13.46 1.16 -21.31
N LYS A 211 -14.27 0.23 -20.80
CA LYS A 211 -15.57 0.54 -20.17
C LYS A 211 -15.40 1.44 -18.95
N LEU A 212 -14.40 1.18 -18.11
CA LEU A 212 -14.11 2.00 -16.94
C LEU A 212 -13.73 3.43 -17.31
N GLU A 213 -12.87 3.61 -18.31
CA GLU A 213 -12.44 4.94 -18.76
C GLU A 213 -13.59 5.80 -19.28
N ASN A 214 -14.60 5.18 -19.92
CA ASN A 214 -15.82 5.88 -20.36
C ASN A 214 -16.73 6.32 -19.19
N LEU A 215 -16.53 5.77 -17.98
CA LEU A 215 -17.30 6.15 -16.78
C LEU A 215 -16.60 7.22 -15.95
N TYR A 216 -15.33 7.52 -16.23
CA TYR A 216 -14.54 8.43 -15.43
C TYR A 216 -14.85 9.88 -15.76
N THR A 217 -14.84 10.70 -14.72
CA THR A 217 -15.05 12.15 -14.77
C THR A 217 -13.91 12.90 -14.11
#